data_AF-A0A7J9ETN2-F1
#
_entry.id   AF-A0A7J9ETN2-F1
#
_cell.length_a   1.000
_cell.length_b   1.000
_cell.length_c   1.000
_cell.angle_alpha   90.00
_cell.angle_beta   90.00
_cell.angle_gamma   90.00
#
_symmetry.space_group_name_H-M   'P 1'
#
loop_
_entity.id
_entity.type
_entity.pdbx_description
1 polymer ?
#
loop_
_entity_poly.entity_id
_entity_poly.type
_entity_poly.pdbx_seq_one_letter_code
_entity_poly.pdbx_strand_id
1 'polypeptide(L)' 'MNVVVQACADNKDEEEDAPLPGFRFHPTDEELVGFYLQRKVDNKPLKIDLIKQIDIYKFDPWDLP' A
#
# COMPACT_ATOMS: atom_id res chain seq x y z
N MET A 1 -30.36 8.66 2.99
CA MET A 1 -29.12 8.44 3.75
C MET A 1 -28.02 9.19 3.03
N ASN A 2 -27.48 10.26 3.63
CA ASN A 2 -26.37 11.00 3.02
C ASN A 2 -25.12 10.74 3.86
N VAL A 3 -24.21 9.95 3.32
CA VAL A 3 -22.81 9.91 3.76
C VAL A 3 -22.04 10.73 2.73
N VAL A 4 -21.97 12.04 2.97
CA VAL A 4 -21.00 12.89 2.27
C VAL A 4 -19.68 12.66 2.99
N VAL A 5 -18.90 11.70 2.50
CA VAL A 5 -17.49 11.56 2.87
C VAL A 5 -16.69 12.56 2.04
N GLN A 6 -16.74 13.84 2.43
CA GLN A 6 -15.77 14.81 1.94
C GLN A 6 -14.50 14.60 2.75
N ALA A 7 -13.57 13.80 2.21
CA ALA A 7 -12.21 13.77 2.71
C ALA A 7 -11.60 15.17 2.54
N CYS A 8 -10.96 15.65 3.60
CA CYS A 8 -10.27 16.92 3.65
C CYS A 8 -9.28 17.04 2.50
N ALA A 9 -9.27 18.19 1.84
CA ALA A 9 -8.36 18.48 0.74
C ALA A 9 -6.91 18.50 1.24
N ASP A 10 -6.12 17.51 0.83
CA ASP A 10 -4.66 17.59 0.87
C ASP A 10 -4.20 18.41 -0.34
N ASN A 11 -3.71 19.62 -0.09
CA ASN A 11 -3.08 20.47 -1.09
C ASN A 11 -1.56 20.37 -0.94
N LYS A 12 -0.89 19.94 -2.02
CA LYS A 12 0.53 20.14 -2.39
C LYS A 12 1.53 19.52 -1.39
N ASP A 13 2.35 18.54 -1.77
CA ASP A 13 3.34 18.62 -2.83
C ASP A 13 3.51 17.26 -3.56
N GLU A 14 3.17 17.23 -4.85
CA GLU A 14 3.61 16.17 -5.75
C GLU A 14 5.00 16.55 -6.29
N GLU A 15 6.02 16.46 -5.44
CA GLU A 15 7.41 16.72 -5.84
C GLU A 15 8.34 15.71 -5.15
N GLU A 16 8.69 14.67 -5.91
CA GLU A 16 10.02 14.03 -5.91
C GLU A 16 10.64 13.59 -4.57
N ASP A 17 9.89 12.93 -3.69
CA ASP A 17 10.51 12.09 -2.63
C ASP A 17 10.86 10.71 -3.21
N ALA A 18 11.71 10.71 -4.25
CA ALA A 18 12.24 9.47 -4.79
C ALA A 18 13.06 8.79 -3.68
N PRO A 19 12.82 7.50 -3.38
CA PRO A 19 13.54 6.82 -2.31
C PRO A 19 15.04 6.92 -2.58
N LEU A 20 15.79 7.37 -1.57
CA LEU A 20 17.24 7.49 -1.65
C LEU A 20 17.83 6.17 -2.20
N PRO A 21 18.86 6.23 -3.06
CA PRO A 21 19.50 5.03 -3.58
C PRO A 21 19.85 4.05 -2.45
N GLY A 22 19.31 2.83 -2.52
CA GLY A 22 19.50 1.79 -1.51
C GLY A 22 18.33 1.60 -0.54
N PHE A 23 17.41 2.56 -0.43
CA PHE A 23 16.15 2.38 0.29
C PHE A 23 15.19 1.57 -0.58
N ARG A 24 14.83 0.40 -0.06
CA ARG A 24 13.92 -0.55 -0.71
C ARG A 24 12.95 -1.10 0.31
N PHE A 25 11.85 -1.63 -0.18
CA PHE A 25 10.93 -2.38 0.64
C PHE A 25 11.62 -3.66 1.17
N HIS A 26 11.89 -3.68 2.47
CA HIS A 26 12.52 -4.80 3.15
C HIS A 26 11.96 -4.95 4.58
N PRO A 27 10.64 -5.21 4.73
CA PRO A 27 10.01 -5.31 6.04
C PRO A 27 10.45 -6.59 6.78
N THR A 28 10.34 -6.58 8.12
CA THR A 28 10.40 -7.84 8.89
C THR A 28 9.07 -8.59 8.84
N ASP A 29 9.06 -9.85 9.29
CA ASP A 29 7.83 -10.66 9.35
C ASP A 29 6.78 -10.02 10.27
N GLU A 30 7.22 -9.45 11.40
CA GLU A 30 6.34 -8.75 12.34
C GLU A 30 5.71 -7.50 11.71
N GLU A 31 6.47 -6.76 10.93
CA GLU A 31 5.97 -5.59 10.21
C GLU A 31 4.99 -6.01 9.10
N LEU A 32 5.32 -7.05 8.34
CA LEU A 32 4.46 -7.55 7.27
C LEU A 32 3.07 -7.94 7.78
N VAL A 33 3.02 -8.67 8.90
CA VAL A 33 1.75 -9.12 9.49
C VAL A 33 1.08 -8.01 10.30
N GLY A 34 1.80 -7.44 11.27
CA GLY A 34 1.25 -6.52 12.26
C GLY A 34 0.93 -5.13 11.73
N PHE A 35 1.63 -4.69 10.68
CA PHE A 35 1.39 -3.39 10.07
C PHE A 35 0.64 -3.50 8.74
N TYR A 36 1.16 -4.25 7.77
CA TYR A 36 0.60 -4.24 6.41
C TYR A 36 -0.67 -5.09 6.30
N LEU A 37 -0.61 -6.37 6.69
CA LEU A 37 -1.75 -7.27 6.59
C LEU A 37 -2.89 -6.86 7.54
N GLN A 38 -2.59 -6.53 8.80
CA GLN A 38 -3.61 -6.10 9.75
C GLN A 38 -4.36 -4.86 9.25
N ARG A 39 -3.65 -3.86 8.70
CA ARG A 39 -4.30 -2.67 8.13
C ARG A 39 -5.19 -2.99 6.95
N LYS A 40 -4.78 -3.93 6.09
CA LYS A 40 -5.59 -4.40 4.96
C LYS A 40 -6.89 -5.04 5.44
N VAL A 41 -6.85 -5.88 6.48
CA VAL A 41 -8.04 -6.51 7.07
C VAL A 41 -8.95 -5.47 7.74
N ASP A 42 -8.36 -4.49 8.42
CA ASP A 42 -9.09 -3.40 9.09
C ASP A 42 -9.64 -2.34 8.11
N ASN A 43 -9.42 -2.48 6.79
CA ASN A 43 -9.73 -1.47 5.76
C ASN A 43 -9.13 -0.09 6.06
N LYS A 44 -7.96 -0.05 6.70
CA LYS A 44 -7.22 1.18 6.98
C LYS A 44 -6.41 1.57 5.74
N PRO A 45 -6.50 2.82 5.24
CA PRO A 45 -5.75 3.24 4.07
C PRO A 45 -4.24 3.17 4.33
N LEU A 46 -3.51 2.57 3.39
CA LEU A 46 -2.05 2.64 3.33
C LEU A 46 -1.66 3.85 2.50
N LYS A 47 -0.72 4.65 2.99
CA LYS A 47 -0.25 5.85 2.27
C LYS A 47 0.54 5.54 1.00
N ILE A 48 0.94 4.28 0.81
CA ILE A 48 1.81 3.85 -0.27
C ILE A 48 1.17 2.63 -0.92
N ASP A 49 0.91 2.70 -2.22
CA ASP A 49 0.39 1.58 -3.03
C ASP A 49 1.53 0.62 -3.42
N LEU A 50 2.20 0.08 -2.40
CA LEU A 50 3.40 -0.75 -2.58
C LEU A 50 3.07 -2.23 -2.82
N ILE A 51 1.95 -2.70 -2.27
CA ILE A 51 1.51 -4.10 -2.31
C ILE A 51 0.25 -4.19 -3.15
N LYS A 52 0.39 -4.68 -4.39
CA LYS A 52 -0.72 -4.85 -5.33
C LYS A 52 -1.68 -5.97 -4.88
N GLN A 53 -2.97 -5.78 -5.16
CA GLN A 53 -3.97 -6.81 -4.94
C GLN A 53 -4.16 -7.64 -6.22
N ILE A 54 -3.77 -8.92 -6.16
CA ILE A 54 -3.91 -9.88 -7.25
C ILE A 54 -4.29 -11.24 -6.68
N ASP A 55 -5.07 -12.01 -7.45
CA ASP A 55 -5.37 -13.40 -7.15
C ASP A 55 -4.24 -14.28 -7.70
N ILE A 56 -3.23 -14.54 -6.88
CA ILE A 56 -2.00 -15.23 -7.27
C ILE A 56 -2.23 -16.65 -7.80
N TYR A 57 -3.34 -17.30 -7.47
CA TYR A 57 -3.62 -18.68 -7.90
C TYR A 57 -4.10 -18.80 -9.35
N LYS A 58 -4.36 -17.66 -10.02
CA LYS A 58 -4.77 -17.61 -11.43
C LYS A 58 -3.62 -17.42 -12.40
N PHE A 59 -2.41 -17.22 -11.90
CA PHE A 59 -1.23 -16.88 -12.70
C PHE A 59 -0.15 -17.92 -12.49
N ASP A 60 0.65 -18.16 -13.53
CA ASP A 60 1.88 -18.90 -13.32
C ASP A 60 2.88 -18.03 -12.53
N PRO A 61 3.80 -18.64 -11.77
CA PRO A 61 4.76 -17.89 -10.95
C PRO A 61 5.62 -16.88 -11.73
N TRP A 62 5.87 -17.14 -13.03
CA TRP A 62 6.64 -16.28 -13.92
C TRP A 62 5.81 -15.17 -14.58
N ASP A 63 4.49 -15.21 -14.48
CA ASP A 63 3.60 -14.16 -14.99
C ASP A 63 3.37 -13.04 -13.96
N LEU A 64 3.82 -13.25 -12.73
CA LEU A 64 3.76 -12.25 -11.68
C LEU A 64 4.84 -11.18 -11.90
N PRO A 65 4.50 -9.88 -11.79
CA PRO A 65 5.41 -8.75 -12.02
C PRO A 65 6.48 -8.59 -10.93
#